data_AF-A0A929V6X7-F1
#
_entry.id   AF-A0A929V6X7-F1
#
_cell.length_a   1.000
_cell.length_b   1.000
_cell.length_c   1.000
_cell.angle_alpha   90.00
_cell.angle_beta   90.00
_cell.angle_gamma   90.00
#
_symmetry.space_group_name_H-M   'P 1'
#
loop_
_entity.id
_entity.type
_entity.pdbx_description
1 polymer ?
#
loop_
_entity_poly.entity_id
_entity_poly.type
_entity_poly.pdbx_seq_one_letter_code
_entity_poly.pdbx_strand_id
1 'polypeptide(L)'
;MFSELVDKIRNHAKNQPTDVMKQYYNDIADALADEDFMQTLSNTEALNQLDYFQNNFDYHISNRTNCNDALNLVHAGYIAYRTDKKRNIGSFSQKVRELEDRLQESKEELAKIKEVASDISGTEVLTAYAEQFDDQATKHQEKSTKWLWCLIASIFGLVIIVTLILFVQISNFPIIKDWLANDIKNIGMLNALVLAIKGSIVMAYIQIPLFIRKNYFAEKHLEQSSIHRRDVLKALHAVYKTINNQEEKDKIITVGATIAFSEPESGFITRKEGAGGDDNLEAILKIIGK
;
A
#
# COMPACT_ATOMS: atom_id res chain seq x y z
N MET A 1 -13.85 22.42 59.76
CA MET A 1 -13.96 23.63 60.61
C MET A 1 -15.20 23.58 61.50
N PHE A 2 -16.38 23.22 60.98
CA PHE A 2 -17.65 23.23 61.73
C PHE A 2 -18.16 21.85 62.20
N SER A 3 -17.28 20.86 62.40
CA SER A 3 -17.70 19.47 62.71
C SER A 3 -18.57 19.37 63.98
N GLU A 4 -18.25 20.15 65.01
CA GLU A 4 -19.04 20.20 66.25
C GLU A 4 -20.41 20.87 66.03
N LEU A 5 -20.48 21.90 65.18
CA LEU A 5 -21.74 22.56 64.82
C LEU A 5 -22.63 21.64 63.97
N VAL A 6 -22.04 20.87 63.05
CA VAL A 6 -22.75 19.86 62.24
C VAL A 6 -23.45 18.85 63.14
N ASP A 7 -22.77 18.32 64.15
CA ASP A 7 -23.35 17.36 65.08
C ASP A 7 -24.47 17.97 65.94
N LYS A 8 -24.29 19.21 66.41
CA LYS A 8 -25.32 19.96 67.15
C LYS A 8 -26.57 20.20 66.30
N ILE A 9 -26.41 20.62 65.05
CA ILE A 9 -27.51 20.84 64.11
C ILE A 9 -28.22 19.52 63.77
N ARG A 10 -27.48 18.43 63.52
CA ARG A 10 -28.09 17.10 63.26
C ARG A 10 -28.89 16.57 64.44
N ASN A 11 -28.41 16.79 65.66
CA ASN A 11 -29.14 16.41 66.86
C ASN A 11 -30.37 17.30 67.08
N HIS A 12 -30.28 18.60 66.78
CA HIS A 12 -31.44 19.49 66.79
C HIS A 12 -32.48 19.11 65.72
N ALA A 13 -32.04 18.70 64.53
CA ALA A 13 -32.90 18.24 63.44
C ALA A 13 -33.78 17.06 63.89
N LYS A 14 -33.23 16.05 64.59
CA LYS A 14 -33.98 14.88 65.07
C LYS A 14 -35.17 15.23 65.97
N ASN A 15 -35.05 16.33 66.72
CA ASN A 15 -36.05 16.77 67.68
C ASN A 15 -37.10 17.72 67.08
N GLN A 16 -37.07 17.97 65.77
CA GLN A 16 -38.04 18.85 65.11
C GLN A 16 -39.40 18.20 64.90
N PRO A 17 -40.49 18.98 65.02
CA PRO A 17 -41.86 18.46 64.97
C PRO A 17 -42.34 18.09 63.55
N THR A 18 -41.70 18.59 62.49
CA THR A 18 -42.12 18.35 61.10
C THR A 18 -40.96 17.83 60.26
N ASP A 19 -41.26 16.96 59.30
CA ASP A 19 -40.23 16.39 58.41
C ASP A 19 -39.56 17.45 57.52
N VAL A 20 -40.28 18.52 57.18
CA VAL A 20 -39.72 19.68 56.47
C VAL A 20 -38.65 20.37 57.30
N MET A 21 -38.89 20.59 58.59
CA MET A 21 -37.89 21.20 59.49
C MET A 21 -36.71 20.25 59.73
N LYS A 22 -36.96 18.95 59.88
CA LYS A 22 -35.88 17.94 59.96
C LYS A 22 -34.98 18.02 58.72
N GLN A 23 -35.58 18.06 57.52
CA GLN A 23 -34.86 18.14 56.27
C GLN A 23 -34.06 19.45 56.13
N TYR A 24 -34.65 20.59 56.50
CA TYR A 24 -33.97 21.89 56.49
C TYR A 24 -32.67 21.89 57.32
N TYR A 25 -32.73 21.43 58.57
CA TYR A 25 -31.54 21.38 59.41
C TYR A 25 -30.53 20.31 58.96
N ASN A 26 -31.00 19.16 58.46
CA ASN A 26 -30.10 18.15 57.89
C ASN A 26 -29.38 18.67 56.63
N ASP A 27 -30.08 19.41 55.76
CA ASP A 27 -29.48 20.04 54.58
C ASP A 27 -28.41 21.07 54.97
N ILE A 28 -28.62 21.85 56.03
CA ILE A 28 -27.60 22.77 56.56
C ILE A 28 -26.41 22.01 57.14
N ALA A 29 -26.66 20.93 57.88
CA ALA A 29 -25.58 20.11 58.41
C ALA A 29 -24.74 19.47 57.30
N ASP A 30 -25.38 19.01 56.22
CA ASP A 30 -24.70 18.49 55.03
C ASP A 30 -23.92 19.60 54.31
N ALA A 31 -24.47 20.81 54.24
CA ALA A 31 -23.78 21.98 53.69
C ALA A 31 -22.48 22.28 54.45
N LEU A 32 -22.54 22.33 55.77
CA LEU A 32 -21.40 22.63 56.64
C LEU A 32 -20.34 21.52 56.64
N ALA A 33 -20.70 20.31 56.21
CA ALA A 33 -19.80 19.18 56.04
C ALA A 33 -19.18 19.06 54.64
N ASP A 34 -19.72 19.76 53.63
CA ASP A 34 -19.22 19.75 52.25
C ASP A 34 -18.09 20.78 52.09
N GLU A 35 -16.84 20.30 52.06
CA GLU A 35 -15.65 21.16 52.02
C GLU A 35 -15.61 22.05 50.77
N ASP A 36 -16.01 21.53 49.61
CA ASP A 36 -16.06 22.30 48.36
C ASP A 36 -17.06 23.45 48.47
N PHE A 37 -18.23 23.21 49.06
CA PHE A 37 -19.22 24.24 49.30
C PHE A 37 -18.74 25.28 50.32
N MET A 38 -18.11 24.84 51.42
CA MET A 38 -17.60 25.75 52.44
C MET A 38 -16.48 26.67 51.92
N GLN A 39 -15.70 26.22 50.94
CA GLN A 39 -14.74 27.09 50.24
C GLN A 39 -15.42 28.24 49.49
N THR A 40 -16.62 28.02 48.92
CA THR A 40 -17.38 29.09 48.26
C THR A 40 -17.89 30.16 49.24
N LEU A 41 -18.11 29.78 50.50
CA LEU A 41 -18.57 30.66 51.57
C LEU A 41 -17.43 31.36 52.33
N SER A 42 -16.17 30.99 52.08
CA SER A 42 -15.00 31.38 52.88
C SER A 42 -14.69 32.89 52.93
N ASN A 43 -15.34 33.70 52.09
CA ASN A 43 -15.18 35.17 52.05
C ASN A 43 -16.50 35.93 52.35
N THR A 44 -17.47 35.28 53.00
CA THR A 44 -18.80 35.86 53.23
C THR A 44 -19.03 36.17 54.71
N GLU A 45 -19.81 37.24 54.98
CA GLU A 45 -20.29 37.59 56.33
C GLU A 45 -21.04 36.42 57.00
N ALA A 46 -21.61 35.52 56.20
CA ALA A 46 -22.26 34.30 56.66
C ALA A 46 -21.31 33.38 57.43
N LEU A 47 -20.03 33.30 57.06
CA LEU A 47 -19.04 32.46 57.75
C LEU A 47 -18.73 33.00 59.15
N ASN A 48 -18.61 34.33 59.29
CA ASN A 48 -18.43 34.99 60.59
C ASN A 48 -19.64 34.78 61.49
N GLN A 49 -20.85 34.86 60.93
CA GLN A 49 -22.08 34.61 61.66
C GLN A 49 -22.27 33.13 62.04
N LEU A 50 -21.79 32.20 61.22
CA LEU A 50 -21.77 30.76 61.56
C LEU A 50 -20.79 30.45 62.70
N ASP A 51 -19.62 31.08 62.72
CA ASP A 51 -18.64 30.93 63.80
C ASP A 51 -19.18 31.49 65.12
N TYR A 52 -19.83 32.66 65.07
CA TYR A 52 -20.54 33.22 66.22
C TYR A 52 -21.70 32.33 66.70
N PHE A 53 -22.46 31.75 65.75
CA PHE A 53 -23.55 30.83 66.03
C PHE A 53 -23.07 29.53 66.66
N GLN A 54 -21.94 28.96 66.21
CA GLN A 54 -21.35 27.76 66.79
C GLN A 54 -21.08 27.91 68.29
N ASN A 55 -20.55 29.05 68.68
CA ASN A 55 -20.19 29.34 70.07
C ASN A 55 -21.40 29.62 70.98
N ASN A 56 -22.58 29.90 70.40
CA ASN A 56 -23.79 30.31 71.12
C ASN A 56 -25.04 29.53 70.68
N PHE A 57 -24.84 28.28 70.24
CA PHE A 57 -25.85 27.46 69.55
C PHE A 57 -27.18 27.37 70.33
N ASP A 58 -27.13 26.97 71.61
CA ASP A 58 -28.34 26.75 72.42
C ASP A 58 -29.17 28.02 72.65
N TYR A 59 -28.48 29.17 72.70
CA TYR A 59 -29.12 30.48 72.89
C TYR A 59 -29.80 30.97 71.61
N HIS A 60 -29.16 30.81 70.45
CA HIS A 60 -29.70 31.30 69.18
C HIS A 60 -30.65 30.34 68.48
N ILE A 61 -30.56 29.04 68.75
CA ILE A 61 -31.53 28.09 68.19
C ILE A 61 -32.89 28.18 68.89
N SER A 62 -32.92 28.64 70.15
CA SER A 62 -34.13 28.83 70.95
C SER A 62 -34.75 30.22 70.79
N ASN A 63 -33.96 31.23 70.44
CA ASN A 63 -34.40 32.60 70.22
C ASN A 63 -34.42 32.92 68.72
N ARG A 64 -35.60 33.22 68.12
CA ARG A 64 -35.81 33.41 66.67
C ARG A 64 -35.14 34.67 66.06
N THR A 65 -33.91 35.00 66.45
CA THR A 65 -33.16 36.19 66.00
C THR A 65 -32.22 35.88 64.82
N ASN A 66 -31.49 36.91 64.36
CA ASN A 66 -30.65 37.04 63.14
C ASN A 66 -29.83 35.82 62.66
N CYS A 67 -29.55 34.82 63.50
CA CYS A 67 -28.88 33.59 63.09
C CYS A 67 -29.70 32.73 62.13
N ASN A 68 -31.03 32.91 62.09
CA ASN A 68 -31.88 32.28 61.07
C ASN A 68 -31.53 32.76 59.66
N ASP A 69 -31.09 34.01 59.47
CA ASP A 69 -30.76 34.55 58.15
C ASP A 69 -29.47 33.92 57.61
N ALA A 70 -28.45 33.72 58.46
CA ALA A 70 -27.23 33.01 58.11
C ALA A 70 -27.51 31.53 57.76
N LEU A 71 -28.31 30.84 58.57
CA LEU A 71 -28.70 29.44 58.31
C LEU A 71 -29.55 29.29 57.05
N ASN A 72 -30.48 30.21 56.80
CA ASN A 72 -31.29 30.25 55.59
C ASN A 72 -30.42 30.51 54.35
N LEU A 73 -29.41 31.38 54.46
CA LEU A 73 -28.50 31.68 53.35
C LEU A 73 -27.59 30.49 53.04
N VAL A 74 -27.12 29.77 54.06
CA VAL A 74 -26.37 28.52 53.91
C VAL A 74 -27.24 27.43 53.28
N HIS A 75 -28.48 27.28 53.74
CA HIS A 75 -29.44 26.32 53.19
C HIS A 75 -29.74 26.61 51.71
N ALA A 76 -30.13 27.85 51.39
CA ALA A 76 -30.45 28.26 50.03
C ALA A 76 -29.24 28.16 49.10
N GLY A 77 -28.06 28.60 49.57
CA GLY A 77 -26.80 28.49 48.84
C GLY A 77 -26.42 27.05 48.54
N TYR A 78 -26.58 26.15 49.51
CA TYR A 78 -26.25 24.74 49.34
C TYR A 78 -27.21 24.00 48.41
N ILE A 79 -28.50 24.33 48.46
CA ILE A 79 -29.49 23.80 47.52
C ILE A 79 -29.18 24.25 46.08
N ALA A 80 -28.83 25.52 45.89
CA ALA A 80 -28.42 26.04 44.58
C ALA A 80 -27.13 25.36 44.09
N TYR A 81 -26.12 25.24 44.94
CA TYR A 81 -24.86 24.57 44.65
C TYR A 81 -25.05 23.10 44.25
N ARG A 82 -25.81 22.31 45.03
CA ARG A 82 -26.10 20.90 44.69
C ARG A 82 -26.87 20.77 43.38
N THR A 83 -27.79 21.69 43.11
CA THR A 83 -28.56 21.70 41.86
C THR A 83 -27.67 22.01 40.65
N ASP A 84 -26.77 22.97 40.77
CA ASP A 84 -25.83 23.35 39.71
C ASP A 84 -24.76 22.27 39.47
N LYS A 85 -24.16 21.72 40.53
CA LYS A 85 -23.21 20.59 40.47
C LYS A 85 -23.85 19.38 39.78
N LYS A 86 -25.10 19.04 40.10
CA LYS A 86 -25.84 17.94 39.47
C LYS A 86 -26.15 18.20 37.99
N ARG A 87 -26.47 19.44 37.60
CA ARG A 87 -26.67 19.85 36.20
C ARG A 87 -25.37 19.82 35.39
N ASN A 88 -24.28 20.32 35.95
CA ASN A 88 -22.97 20.35 35.29
C ASN A 88 -22.36 18.96 35.13
N ILE A 89 -22.54 18.05 36.11
CA ILE A 89 -22.14 16.64 35.95
C ILE A 89 -22.96 15.94 34.87
N GLY A 90 -24.27 16.22 34.81
CA GLY A 90 -25.13 15.68 33.75
C GLY A 90 -24.74 16.17 32.35
N SER A 91 -24.50 17.48 32.20
CA SER A 91 -24.10 18.07 30.92
C SER A 91 -22.69 17.63 30.49
N PHE A 92 -21.76 17.48 31.43
CA PHE A 92 -20.43 16.93 31.18
C PHE A 92 -20.51 15.47 30.75
N SER A 93 -21.27 14.63 31.46
CA SER A 93 -21.45 13.21 31.10
C SER A 93 -22.09 13.05 29.73
N GLN A 94 -23.05 13.92 29.37
CA GLN A 94 -23.65 13.94 28.04
C GLN A 94 -22.65 14.33 26.95
N LYS A 95 -21.85 15.39 27.17
CA LYS A 95 -20.79 15.79 26.23
C LYS A 95 -19.71 14.73 26.07
N VAL A 96 -19.38 13.98 27.14
CA VAL A 96 -18.42 12.88 27.07
C VAL A 96 -18.97 11.73 26.23
N ARG A 97 -20.26 11.35 26.39
CA ARG A 97 -20.89 10.34 25.52
C ARG A 97 -20.94 10.78 24.07
N GLU A 98 -21.34 12.03 23.82
CA GLU A 98 -21.40 12.58 22.47
C GLU A 98 -20.00 12.64 21.81
N LEU A 99 -18.95 12.89 22.60
CA LEU A 99 -17.57 12.81 22.13
C LEU A 99 -17.13 11.36 21.84
N GLU A 100 -17.52 10.42 22.69
CA GLU A 100 -17.24 8.99 22.53
C GLU A 100 -17.91 8.43 21.26
N ASP A 101 -19.18 8.76 21.03
CA ASP A 101 -19.94 8.39 19.83
C ASP A 101 -19.27 8.97 18.56
N ARG A 102 -18.88 10.25 18.58
CA ARG A 102 -18.17 10.89 17.45
C ARG A 102 -16.79 10.29 17.19
N LEU A 103 -16.08 9.87 18.24
CA LEU A 103 -14.79 9.18 18.12
C LEU A 103 -14.95 7.80 17.48
N GLN A 104 -16.01 7.08 17.86
CA GLN A 104 -16.34 5.78 17.29
C GLN A 104 -16.71 5.92 15.81
N GLU A 105 -17.56 6.88 15.45
CA GLU A 105 -17.93 7.18 14.06
C GLU A 105 -16.71 7.56 13.22
N SER A 106 -15.85 8.45 13.74
CA SER A 106 -14.61 8.86 13.07
C SER A 106 -13.63 7.69 12.86
N LYS A 107 -13.58 6.75 13.80
CA LYS A 107 -12.73 5.55 13.69
C LYS A 107 -13.23 4.61 12.59
N GLU A 108 -14.55 4.46 12.47
CA GLU A 108 -15.19 3.67 11.41
C GLU A 108 -15.01 4.31 10.03
N GLU A 109 -15.12 5.63 9.92
CA GLU A 109 -14.81 6.36 8.68
C GLU A 109 -13.35 6.23 8.27
N LEU A 110 -12.41 6.38 9.20
CA LEU A 110 -10.98 6.20 8.93
C LEU A 110 -10.64 4.77 8.49
N ALA A 111 -11.31 3.76 9.05
CA ALA A 111 -11.17 2.38 8.61
C ALA A 111 -11.62 2.20 7.16
N LYS A 112 -12.78 2.75 6.79
CA LYS A 112 -13.28 2.74 5.40
C LYS A 112 -12.36 3.49 4.44
N ILE A 113 -11.84 4.65 4.84
CA ILE A 113 -10.89 5.42 4.02
C ILE A 113 -9.60 4.62 3.79
N LYS A 114 -9.07 3.98 4.84
CA LYS A 114 -7.87 3.15 4.73
C LYS A 114 -8.09 1.94 3.81
N GLU A 115 -9.25 1.29 3.91
CA GLU A 115 -9.64 0.18 3.04
C GLU A 115 -9.75 0.61 1.58
N VAL A 116 -10.49 1.69 1.31
CA VAL A 116 -10.65 2.24 -0.04
C VAL A 116 -9.32 2.72 -0.63
N ALA A 117 -8.47 3.39 0.15
CA ALA A 117 -7.15 3.81 -0.30
C ALA A 117 -6.22 2.63 -0.59
N SER A 118 -6.25 1.58 0.22
CA SER A 118 -5.52 0.33 -0.04
C SER A 118 -6.00 -0.33 -1.33
N ASP A 119 -7.31 -0.43 -1.54
CA ASP A 119 -7.88 -1.03 -2.74
C ASP A 119 -7.55 -0.23 -3.99
N ILE A 120 -7.72 1.09 -3.96
CA ILE A 120 -7.39 1.99 -5.07
C ILE A 120 -5.90 1.84 -5.41
N SER A 121 -5.01 1.93 -4.42
CA SER A 121 -3.56 1.85 -4.67
C SER A 121 -3.12 0.49 -5.24
N GLY A 122 -3.68 -0.63 -4.74
CA GLY A 122 -3.36 -1.96 -5.24
C GLY A 122 -3.89 -2.21 -6.66
N THR A 123 -5.14 -1.82 -6.93
CA THR A 123 -5.73 -2.01 -8.26
C THR A 123 -5.14 -1.09 -9.31
N GLU A 124 -4.79 0.15 -8.96
CA GLU A 124 -4.18 1.12 -9.86
C GLU A 124 -2.77 0.69 -10.27
N VAL A 125 -1.97 0.18 -9.33
CA VAL A 125 -0.63 -0.38 -9.62
C VAL A 125 -0.72 -1.60 -10.56
N LEU A 126 -1.63 -2.53 -10.31
CA LEU A 126 -1.81 -3.71 -11.18
C LEU A 126 -2.24 -3.30 -12.60
N THR A 127 -3.10 -2.29 -12.72
CA THR A 127 -3.58 -1.77 -14.01
C THR A 127 -2.46 -1.07 -14.76
N ALA A 128 -1.69 -0.21 -14.09
CA ALA A 128 -0.56 0.51 -14.68
C ALA A 128 0.52 -0.44 -15.21
N TYR A 129 0.88 -1.48 -14.46
CA TYR A 129 1.83 -2.49 -14.94
C TYR A 129 1.26 -3.31 -16.10
N ALA A 130 -0.03 -3.66 -16.06
CA ALA A 130 -0.67 -4.39 -17.16
C ALA A 130 -0.61 -3.56 -18.46
N GLU A 131 -0.85 -2.25 -18.39
CA GLU A 131 -0.74 -1.34 -19.54
C GLU A 131 0.71 -1.23 -20.05
N GLN A 132 1.70 -1.15 -19.15
CA GLN A 132 3.11 -1.16 -19.54
C GLN A 132 3.52 -2.44 -20.28
N PHE A 133 3.06 -3.61 -19.82
CA PHE A 133 3.34 -4.86 -20.52
C PHE A 133 2.59 -5.00 -21.85
N ASP A 134 1.43 -4.36 -21.98
CA ASP A 134 0.69 -4.27 -23.25
C ASP A 134 1.46 -3.43 -24.30
N ASP A 135 2.01 -2.29 -23.88
CA ASP A 135 2.87 -1.46 -24.71
C ASP A 135 4.18 -2.19 -25.10
N GLN A 136 4.81 -2.91 -24.15
CA GLN A 136 5.98 -3.75 -24.44
C GLN A 136 5.65 -4.85 -25.45
N ALA A 137 4.54 -5.55 -25.28
CA ALA A 137 4.08 -6.58 -26.21
C ALA A 137 3.90 -5.99 -27.62
N THR A 138 3.26 -4.83 -27.73
CA THR A 138 3.04 -4.14 -29.00
C THR A 138 4.36 -3.76 -29.68
N LYS A 139 5.33 -3.21 -28.92
CA LYS A 139 6.67 -2.89 -29.43
C LYS A 139 7.42 -4.12 -29.93
N HIS A 140 7.35 -5.23 -29.19
CA HIS A 140 7.97 -6.49 -29.60
C HIS A 140 7.29 -7.11 -30.82
N GLN A 141 5.96 -6.97 -30.94
CA GLN A 141 5.21 -7.38 -32.13
C GLN A 141 5.63 -6.59 -33.38
N GLU A 142 5.77 -5.26 -33.27
CA GLU A 142 6.24 -4.43 -34.37
C GLU A 142 7.67 -4.79 -34.80
N LYS A 143 8.57 -4.99 -33.83
CA LYS A 143 9.95 -5.42 -34.10
C LYS A 143 10.01 -6.80 -34.73
N SER A 144 9.23 -7.77 -34.23
CA SER A 144 9.19 -9.12 -34.81
C SER A 144 8.66 -9.07 -36.25
N THR A 145 7.67 -8.23 -36.53
CA THR A 145 7.16 -8.02 -37.89
C THR A 145 8.22 -7.43 -38.83
N LYS A 146 9.02 -6.46 -38.35
CA LYS A 146 10.16 -5.93 -39.12
C LYS A 146 11.21 -7.00 -39.39
N TRP A 147 11.56 -7.81 -38.39
CA TRP A 147 12.49 -8.93 -38.55
C TRP A 147 11.97 -10.00 -39.52
N LEU A 148 10.66 -10.27 -39.51
CA LEU A 148 10.02 -11.19 -40.45
C LEU A 148 10.16 -10.68 -41.89
N TRP A 149 9.91 -9.39 -42.14
CA TRP A 149 10.12 -8.79 -43.45
C TRP A 149 11.58 -8.83 -43.89
N CYS A 150 12.52 -8.53 -42.98
CA CYS A 150 13.96 -8.69 -43.25
C CYS A 150 14.34 -10.15 -43.56
N LEU A 151 13.71 -11.13 -42.89
CA LEU A 151 13.94 -12.55 -43.14
C LEU A 151 13.48 -12.95 -44.54
N ILE A 152 12.27 -12.53 -44.92
CA ILE A 152 11.72 -12.78 -46.26
C ILE A 152 12.64 -12.16 -47.32
N ALA A 153 13.03 -10.89 -47.16
CA ALA A 153 13.94 -10.21 -48.07
C ALA A 153 15.31 -10.88 -48.16
N SER A 154 15.86 -11.36 -47.03
CA SER A 154 17.12 -12.08 -46.97
C SER A 154 17.08 -13.42 -47.72
N ILE A 155 15.97 -14.16 -47.61
CA ILE A 155 15.77 -15.41 -48.37
C ILE A 155 15.72 -15.12 -49.88
N PHE A 156 14.97 -14.10 -50.31
CA PHE A 156 14.95 -13.69 -51.71
C PHE A 156 16.34 -13.28 -52.21
N GLY A 157 17.08 -12.50 -51.42
CA GLY A 157 18.46 -12.12 -51.73
C GLY A 157 19.39 -13.32 -51.87
N LEU A 158 19.26 -14.32 -50.99
CA LEU A 158 20.03 -15.56 -51.06
C LEU A 158 19.74 -16.33 -52.36
N VAL A 159 18.47 -16.45 -52.76
CA VAL A 159 18.09 -17.12 -54.02
C VAL A 159 18.69 -16.39 -55.23
N ILE A 160 18.64 -15.06 -55.26
CA ILE A 160 19.24 -14.25 -56.33
C ILE A 160 20.76 -14.46 -56.39
N ILE A 161 21.44 -14.42 -55.24
CA ILE A 161 22.90 -14.62 -55.15
C ILE A 161 23.30 -16.02 -55.60
N VAL A 162 22.60 -17.05 -55.15
CA VAL A 162 22.86 -18.45 -55.57
C VAL A 162 22.65 -18.58 -57.08
N THR A 163 21.58 -17.98 -57.62
CA THR A 163 21.30 -18.00 -59.06
C THR A 163 22.41 -17.29 -59.85
N LEU A 164 22.84 -16.10 -59.43
CA LEU A 164 23.97 -15.37 -60.02
C LEU A 164 25.26 -16.19 -59.98
N ILE A 165 25.59 -16.80 -58.84
CA ILE A 165 26.80 -17.62 -58.68
C ILE A 165 26.77 -18.85 -59.59
N LEU A 166 25.61 -19.47 -59.79
CA LEU A 166 25.44 -20.61 -60.69
C LEU A 166 25.48 -20.20 -62.16
N PHE A 167 24.96 -19.02 -62.52
CA PHE A 167 24.93 -18.52 -63.90
C PHE A 167 26.28 -17.93 -64.36
N VAL A 168 27.06 -17.37 -63.44
CA VAL A 168 28.40 -16.83 -63.75
C VAL A 168 29.39 -17.99 -63.91
N GLN A 169 29.68 -18.32 -65.17
CA GLN A 169 30.80 -19.20 -65.55
C GLN A 169 32.12 -18.41 -65.52
N ILE A 170 33.20 -19.05 -65.06
CA ILE A 170 34.55 -18.43 -65.01
C ILE A 170 35.10 -18.03 -66.37
N SER A 171 34.58 -18.63 -67.44
CA SER A 171 34.86 -18.21 -68.82
C SER A 171 34.54 -16.73 -69.07
N ASN A 172 33.68 -16.10 -68.25
CA ASN A 172 33.30 -14.70 -68.40
C ASN A 172 34.25 -13.70 -67.72
N PHE A 173 35.24 -14.15 -66.93
CA PHE A 173 36.21 -13.28 -66.26
C PHE A 173 37.66 -13.65 -66.64
N PRO A 174 38.20 -13.08 -67.74
CA PRO A 174 39.54 -13.40 -68.22
C PRO A 174 40.65 -13.12 -67.20
N ILE A 175 40.47 -12.12 -66.33
CA ILE A 175 41.44 -11.74 -65.27
C ILE A 175 41.63 -12.87 -64.24
N ILE A 176 40.54 -13.50 -63.80
CA ILE A 176 40.57 -14.59 -62.81
C ILE A 176 41.13 -15.86 -63.45
N LYS A 177 40.78 -16.09 -64.72
CA LYS A 177 41.30 -17.21 -65.51
C LYS A 177 42.81 -17.11 -65.70
N ASP A 178 43.33 -15.95 -66.10
CA ASP A 178 44.77 -15.76 -66.34
C ASP A 178 45.59 -15.76 -65.04
N TRP A 179 45.04 -15.23 -63.95
CA TRP A 179 45.70 -15.27 -62.63
C TRP A 179 45.77 -16.69 -62.04
N LEU A 180 44.69 -17.48 -62.14
CA LEU A 180 44.68 -18.87 -61.64
C LEU A 180 45.35 -19.88 -62.59
N ALA A 181 45.29 -19.67 -63.91
CA ALA A 181 45.86 -20.60 -64.89
C ALA A 181 47.40 -20.57 -64.91
N ASN A 182 48.02 -19.45 -64.50
CA ASN A 182 49.48 -19.35 -64.42
C ASN A 182 50.10 -20.19 -63.28
N ASP A 183 49.38 -20.38 -62.17
CA ASP A 183 49.87 -21.15 -61.00
C ASP A 183 49.36 -22.60 -60.97
N ILE A 184 48.22 -22.92 -61.61
CA ILE A 184 47.59 -24.25 -61.53
C ILE A 184 47.65 -24.95 -62.89
N LYS A 185 48.64 -25.85 -63.06
CA LYS A 185 48.85 -26.64 -64.29
C LYS A 185 47.72 -27.63 -64.65
N ASN A 186 46.81 -27.93 -63.72
CA ASN A 186 45.77 -28.95 -63.91
C ASN A 186 44.36 -28.35 -63.89
N ILE A 187 43.66 -28.45 -65.01
CA ILE A 187 42.30 -27.91 -65.23
C ILE A 187 41.29 -28.49 -64.23
N GLY A 188 41.45 -29.76 -63.83
CA GLY A 188 40.58 -30.40 -62.84
C GLY A 188 40.70 -29.79 -61.44
N MET A 189 41.90 -29.37 -61.04
CA MET A 189 42.15 -28.74 -59.74
C MET A 189 41.62 -27.30 -59.69
N LEU A 190 41.70 -26.58 -60.81
CA LEU A 190 41.15 -25.23 -60.95
C LEU A 190 39.62 -25.23 -60.82
N ASN A 191 38.93 -26.18 -61.45
CA ASN A 191 37.47 -26.33 -61.31
C ASN A 191 37.05 -26.69 -59.87
N ALA A 192 37.82 -27.53 -59.17
CA ALA A 192 37.56 -27.89 -57.78
C ALA A 192 37.73 -26.69 -56.83
N LEU A 193 38.80 -25.89 -57.01
CA LEU A 193 39.07 -24.70 -56.19
C LEU A 193 37.98 -23.64 -56.36
N VAL A 194 37.49 -23.47 -57.58
CA VAL A 194 36.39 -22.55 -57.90
C VAL A 194 35.09 -22.99 -57.23
N LEU A 195 34.79 -24.28 -57.26
CA LEU A 195 33.60 -24.83 -56.63
C LEU A 195 33.69 -24.66 -55.10
N ALA A 196 34.88 -24.80 -54.52
CA ALA A 196 35.13 -24.51 -53.11
C ALA A 196 34.90 -23.02 -52.76
N ILE A 197 35.40 -22.07 -53.56
CA ILE A 197 35.16 -20.64 -53.34
C ILE A 197 33.66 -20.31 -53.43
N LYS A 198 32.97 -20.79 -54.46
CA LYS A 198 31.52 -20.60 -54.62
C LYS A 198 30.75 -21.19 -53.44
N GLY A 199 31.11 -22.40 -53.01
CA GLY A 199 30.54 -23.06 -51.84
C GLY A 199 30.74 -22.26 -50.55
N SER A 200 31.94 -21.75 -50.30
CA SER A 200 32.25 -20.92 -49.13
C SER A 200 31.43 -19.63 -49.09
N ILE A 201 31.25 -18.96 -50.24
CA ILE A 201 30.41 -17.75 -50.34
C ILE A 201 28.96 -18.07 -50.00
N VAL A 202 28.40 -19.16 -50.53
CA VAL A 202 27.03 -19.60 -50.23
C VAL A 202 26.88 -19.94 -48.74
N MET A 203 27.83 -20.67 -48.17
CA MET A 203 27.80 -21.01 -46.74
C MET A 203 27.86 -19.78 -45.84
N ALA A 204 28.66 -18.76 -46.18
CA ALA A 204 28.68 -17.50 -45.45
C ALA A 204 27.33 -16.77 -45.53
N TYR A 205 26.71 -16.73 -46.71
CA TYR A 205 25.40 -16.08 -46.90
C TYR A 205 24.24 -16.79 -46.21
N ILE A 206 24.28 -18.12 -46.06
CA ILE A 206 23.28 -18.89 -45.31
C ILE A 206 23.21 -18.47 -43.83
N GLN A 207 24.31 -17.95 -43.26
CA GLN A 207 24.31 -17.49 -41.87
C GLN A 207 23.42 -16.26 -41.64
N ILE A 208 23.22 -15.41 -42.66
CA ILE A 208 22.45 -14.17 -42.52
C ILE A 208 20.96 -14.47 -42.23
N PRO A 209 20.24 -15.28 -43.03
CA PRO A 209 18.88 -15.71 -42.67
C PRO A 209 18.78 -16.40 -41.32
N LEU A 210 19.77 -17.23 -40.94
CA LEU A 210 19.78 -17.92 -39.64
C LEU A 210 19.88 -16.95 -38.47
N PHE A 211 20.73 -15.93 -38.58
CA PHE A 211 20.85 -14.86 -37.59
C PHE A 211 19.56 -14.05 -37.47
N ILE A 212 18.99 -13.62 -38.60
CA ILE A 212 17.72 -12.88 -38.62
C ILE A 212 16.59 -13.71 -38.01
N ARG A 213 16.53 -15.02 -38.34
CA ARG A 213 15.58 -15.96 -37.77
C ARG A 213 15.68 -16.02 -36.24
N LYS A 214 16.90 -16.10 -35.69
CA LYS A 214 17.12 -16.12 -34.23
C LYS A 214 16.54 -14.86 -33.57
N ASN A 215 16.79 -13.69 -34.15
CA ASN A 215 16.27 -12.41 -33.65
C ASN A 215 14.73 -12.32 -33.74
N TYR A 216 14.14 -12.78 -34.84
CA TYR A 216 12.68 -12.87 -34.97
C TYR A 216 12.05 -13.70 -33.84
N PHE A 217 12.60 -14.90 -33.58
CA PHE A 217 12.10 -15.76 -32.51
C PHE A 217 12.32 -15.17 -31.12
N ALA A 218 13.44 -14.48 -30.88
CA ALA A 218 13.69 -13.79 -29.62
C ALA A 218 12.67 -12.68 -29.37
N GLU A 219 12.42 -11.80 -30.35
CA GLU A 219 11.41 -10.74 -30.24
C GLU A 219 10.00 -11.33 -30.09
N LYS A 220 9.69 -12.42 -30.78
CA LYS A 220 8.39 -13.10 -30.63
C LYS A 220 8.22 -13.74 -29.26
N HIS A 221 9.30 -14.28 -28.68
CA HIS A 221 9.30 -14.79 -27.32
C HIS A 221 9.07 -13.66 -26.29
N LEU A 222 9.72 -12.51 -26.47
CA LEU A 222 9.53 -11.34 -25.61
C LEU A 222 8.11 -10.77 -25.70
N GLU A 223 7.52 -10.75 -26.90
CA GLU A 223 6.11 -10.42 -27.10
C GLU A 223 5.20 -11.34 -26.27
N GLN A 224 5.36 -12.66 -26.40
CA GLN A 224 4.52 -13.64 -25.68
C GLN A 224 4.72 -13.58 -24.16
N SER A 225 5.96 -13.37 -23.71
CA SER A 225 6.26 -13.15 -22.30
C SER A 225 5.53 -11.91 -21.76
N SER A 226 5.57 -10.80 -22.51
CA SER A 226 4.89 -9.55 -22.12
C SER A 226 3.36 -9.72 -22.10
N ILE A 227 2.78 -10.42 -23.09
CA ILE A 227 1.35 -10.77 -23.12
C ILE A 227 0.97 -11.61 -21.91
N HIS A 228 1.76 -12.63 -21.58
CA HIS A 228 1.51 -13.48 -20.42
C HIS A 228 1.51 -12.68 -19.12
N ARG A 229 2.51 -11.81 -18.93
CA ARG A 229 2.62 -10.93 -17.74
C ARG A 229 1.42 -9.99 -17.64
N ARG A 230 1.00 -9.38 -18.74
CA ARG A 230 -0.22 -8.55 -18.82
C ARG A 230 -1.46 -9.33 -18.40
N ASP A 231 -1.64 -10.54 -18.94
CA ASP A 231 -2.84 -11.34 -18.67
C ASP A 231 -2.89 -11.82 -17.22
N VAL A 232 -1.73 -12.19 -16.65
CA VAL A 232 -1.58 -12.49 -15.22
C VAL A 232 -1.98 -11.28 -14.37
N LEU A 233 -1.50 -10.07 -14.69
CA LEU A 233 -1.84 -8.86 -13.94
C LEU A 233 -3.33 -8.48 -14.05
N LYS A 234 -3.94 -8.65 -15.22
CA LYS A 234 -5.39 -8.46 -15.40
C LYS A 234 -6.20 -9.48 -14.59
N ALA A 235 -5.77 -10.74 -14.57
CA ALA A 235 -6.39 -11.78 -13.77
C ALA A 235 -6.23 -11.50 -12.26
N LEU A 236 -5.04 -11.08 -11.83
CA LEU A 236 -4.77 -10.69 -10.45
C LEU A 236 -5.63 -9.50 -10.03
N HIS A 237 -5.78 -8.49 -10.88
CA HIS A 237 -6.67 -7.36 -10.63
C HIS A 237 -8.12 -7.84 -10.40
N ALA A 238 -8.63 -8.74 -11.25
CA ALA A 238 -9.97 -9.28 -11.11
C ALA A 238 -10.13 -10.06 -9.79
N VAL A 239 -9.15 -10.89 -9.43
CA VAL A 239 -9.15 -11.67 -8.19
C VAL A 239 -9.02 -10.76 -6.96
N TYR A 240 -8.11 -9.78 -7.01
CA TYR A 240 -7.87 -8.81 -5.94
C TYR A 240 -9.15 -8.04 -5.56
N LYS A 241 -9.94 -7.66 -6.56
CA LYS A 241 -11.23 -6.98 -6.36
C LYS A 241 -12.32 -7.86 -5.73
N THR A 242 -12.21 -9.18 -5.84
CA THR A 242 -13.22 -10.12 -5.32
C THR A 242 -12.96 -10.59 -3.88
N ILE A 243 -11.75 -10.37 -3.37
CA ILE A 243 -11.35 -10.79 -2.03
C ILE A 243 -11.59 -9.64 -1.06
N ASN A 244 -12.12 -9.92 0.12
CA ASN A 244 -12.33 -8.91 1.17
C ASN A 244 -11.25 -8.99 2.26
N ASN A 245 -10.55 -10.13 2.39
CA ASN A 245 -9.51 -10.32 3.39
C ASN A 245 -8.18 -9.70 2.93
N GLN A 246 -7.66 -8.74 3.71
CA GLN A 246 -6.39 -8.07 3.42
C GLN A 246 -5.18 -9.03 3.41
N GLU A 247 -5.15 -10.03 4.29
CA GLU A 247 -4.04 -10.98 4.36
C GLU A 247 -3.99 -11.86 3.09
N GLU A 248 -5.15 -12.22 2.56
CA GLU A 248 -5.26 -12.97 1.30
C GLU A 248 -4.92 -12.10 0.09
N LYS A 249 -5.33 -10.81 0.10
CA LYS A 249 -4.94 -9.82 -0.90
C LYS A 249 -3.42 -9.68 -1.00
N ASP A 250 -2.74 -9.54 0.13
CA ASP A 250 -1.28 -9.38 0.17
C ASP A 250 -0.55 -10.64 -0.31
N LYS A 251 -1.04 -11.84 0.04
CA LYS A 251 -0.51 -13.12 -0.46
C LYS A 251 -0.66 -13.23 -1.98
N ILE A 252 -1.82 -12.87 -2.53
CA ILE A 252 -2.07 -12.94 -3.97
C ILE A 252 -1.28 -11.89 -4.74
N ILE A 253 -1.14 -10.67 -4.21
CA ILE A 253 -0.22 -9.69 -4.81
C ILE A 253 1.21 -10.23 -4.81
N THR A 254 1.67 -10.82 -3.72
CA THR A 254 3.04 -11.34 -3.62
C THR A 254 3.30 -12.48 -4.61
N VAL A 255 2.41 -13.47 -4.67
CA VAL A 255 2.49 -14.58 -5.63
C VAL A 255 2.35 -14.07 -7.07
N GLY A 256 1.41 -13.15 -7.29
CA GLY A 256 1.15 -12.55 -8.58
C GLY A 256 2.32 -11.74 -9.12
N ALA A 257 2.94 -10.89 -8.28
CA ALA A 257 4.16 -10.17 -8.59
C ALA A 257 5.32 -11.13 -8.84
N THR A 258 5.43 -12.20 -8.06
CA THR A 258 6.45 -13.24 -8.30
C THR A 258 6.27 -13.84 -9.68
N ILE A 259 5.06 -14.20 -10.10
CA ILE A 259 4.79 -14.78 -11.43
C ILE A 259 4.99 -13.74 -12.56
N ALA A 260 4.54 -12.50 -12.36
CA ALA A 260 4.65 -11.45 -13.38
C ALA A 260 6.10 -10.98 -13.60
N PHE A 261 6.94 -10.98 -12.56
CA PHE A 261 8.31 -10.47 -12.63
C PHE A 261 9.39 -11.55 -12.60
N SER A 262 9.05 -12.80 -12.36
CA SER A 262 9.99 -13.89 -12.58
C SER A 262 10.30 -13.99 -14.08
N GLU A 263 11.59 -14.17 -14.39
CA GLU A 263 12.04 -14.45 -15.74
C GLU A 263 11.80 -15.94 -15.99
N PRO A 264 10.91 -16.32 -16.94
CA PRO A 264 10.80 -17.71 -17.31
C PRO A 264 12.11 -18.12 -18.00
N GLU A 265 12.82 -19.09 -17.41
CA GLU A 265 13.97 -19.72 -18.07
C GLU A 265 13.50 -20.28 -19.41
N SER A 266 14.08 -19.77 -20.50
CA SER A 266 13.75 -20.19 -21.85
C SER A 266 15.02 -20.47 -22.60
N GLY A 267 14.97 -21.35 -23.59
CA GLY A 267 16.12 -21.65 -24.47
C GLY A 267 16.64 -20.46 -25.28
N PHE A 268 16.07 -19.26 -25.10
CA PHE A 268 16.53 -17.97 -25.65
C PHE A 268 17.07 -17.00 -24.60
N ILE A 269 16.76 -17.18 -23.32
CA ILE A 269 17.25 -16.38 -22.20
C ILE A 269 17.62 -17.35 -21.09
N THR A 270 18.89 -17.76 -21.10
CA THR A 270 19.49 -18.43 -19.96
C THR A 270 20.19 -17.38 -19.10
N ARG A 271 20.12 -17.52 -17.78
CA ARG A 271 20.82 -16.65 -16.80
C ARG A 271 22.36 -16.61 -16.99
N LYS A 272 22.89 -17.36 -17.95
CA LYS A 272 24.31 -17.49 -18.30
C LYS A 272 24.73 -16.74 -19.57
N GLU A 273 23.80 -16.24 -20.40
CA GLU A 273 24.14 -15.61 -21.68
C GLU A 273 24.45 -14.10 -21.59
N GLY A 274 24.44 -13.53 -20.38
CA GLY A 274 24.80 -12.13 -20.11
C GLY A 274 26.30 -11.85 -19.93
N ALA A 275 27.16 -12.87 -20.00
CA ALA A 275 28.60 -12.72 -20.06
C ALA A 275 29.08 -13.54 -21.26
N GLY A 276 29.90 -12.95 -22.14
CA GLY A 276 30.47 -13.65 -23.30
C GLY A 276 31.21 -14.91 -22.88
N GLY A 277 30.52 -16.04 -22.90
CA GLY A 277 30.99 -17.34 -22.46
C GLY A 277 31.18 -18.27 -23.65
N ASP A 278 32.34 -18.92 -23.70
CA ASP A 278 32.92 -19.73 -24.78
C ASP A 278 32.18 -21.05 -25.07
N ASP A 279 30.87 -21.12 -24.87
CA ASP A 279 30.13 -22.39 -24.86
C ASP A 279 29.97 -23.02 -26.26
N ASN A 280 30.19 -22.23 -27.33
CA ASN A 280 30.08 -22.74 -28.70
C ASN A 280 31.35 -23.47 -29.18
N LEU A 281 32.52 -23.14 -28.65
CA LEU A 281 33.79 -23.78 -29.04
C LEU A 281 33.96 -25.14 -28.32
N GLU A 282 33.54 -25.22 -27.07
CA GLU A 282 33.60 -26.44 -26.26
C GLU A 282 32.60 -27.50 -26.75
N ALA A 283 31.40 -27.07 -27.21
CA ALA A 283 30.42 -27.96 -27.83
C ALA A 283 30.90 -28.52 -29.19
N ILE A 284 31.62 -27.72 -29.99
CA ILE A 284 32.18 -28.14 -31.27
C ILE A 284 33.38 -29.08 -31.07
N LEU A 285 34.27 -28.78 -30.10
CA LEU A 285 35.42 -29.64 -29.76
C LEU A 285 34.99 -31.01 -29.22
N LYS A 286 33.88 -31.08 -28.49
CA LYS A 286 33.33 -32.35 -27.97
C LYS A 286 32.70 -33.24 -29.04
N ILE A 287 32.30 -32.67 -30.18
CA ILE A 287 31.79 -33.41 -31.33
C ILE A 287 32.93 -33.93 -32.22
N ILE A 288 34.04 -33.19 -32.32
CA ILE A 288 35.21 -33.58 -33.12
C ILE A 288 36.13 -34.55 -32.37
N GLY A 289 36.10 -34.55 -31.03
CA GLY A 289 36.90 -35.45 -30.17
C GLY A 289 36.33 -36.85 -29.94
N LYS A 290 35.44 -37.35 -30.79
CA LYS A 290 34.86 -38.69 -30.67
C LYS A 290 35.06 -39.51 -31.94
#